data_AF-A0A9X1R198-F1
#
_entry.id   AF-A0A9X1R198-F1
#
_cell.length_a   1.000
_cell.length_b   1.000
_cell.length_c   1.000
_cell.angle_alpha   90.00
_cell.angle_beta   90.00
_cell.angle_gamma   90.00
#
_symmetry.space_group_name_H-M   'P 1'
#
loop_
_entity.id
_entity.type
_entity.pdbx_description
1 polymer ?
#
loop_
_entity_poly.entity_id
_entity_poly.type
_entity_poly.pdbx_seq_one_letter_code
_entity_poly.pdbx_strand_id
1 'polypeptide(L)'
;MGLIGRRKNKKYNYKPRHFEYDGEGSPFSIGHKFDQYRTTVGENTGIKAKFRTAWVDLRQSSDRKTNLRLLAIIAILVLIFLFIIDFDLSIFYA
;
A
#
# COMPACT_ATOMS: atom_id res chain seq x y z
N MET A 1 7.31 -5.36 12.02
CA MET A 1 7.29 -6.83 12.14
C MET A 1 8.50 -7.20 12.98
N GLY A 2 8.30 -7.48 14.27
CA GLY A 2 9.38 -7.96 15.14
C GLY A 2 9.63 -9.45 14.91
N LEU A 3 10.78 -9.93 15.39
CA LEU A 3 11.27 -11.33 15.30
C LEU A 3 10.34 -12.40 15.90
N ILE A 4 9.21 -12.01 16.49
CA ILE A 4 8.16 -12.91 16.97
C ILE A 4 6.84 -12.46 16.31
N GLY A 5 6.51 -13.08 15.18
CA GLY A 5 5.28 -12.78 14.45
C GLY A 5 4.04 -13.28 15.21
N ARG A 6 3.04 -12.41 15.40
CA ARG A 6 1.74 -12.83 15.95
C ARG A 6 1.06 -13.81 14.98
N ARG A 7 0.46 -14.86 15.53
CA ARG A 7 -0.30 -15.83 14.74
C ARG A 7 -1.46 -15.11 14.04
N LYS A 8 -1.63 -15.38 12.73
CA LYS A 8 -2.73 -14.82 11.94
C LYS A 8 -4.06 -15.43 12.40
N ASN A 9 -5.14 -14.66 12.29
CA ASN A 9 -6.51 -15.14 12.56
C ASN A 9 -6.84 -16.32 11.63
N LYS A 10 -7.56 -17.33 12.15
CA LYS A 10 -8.03 -18.46 11.35
C LYS A 10 -9.06 -17.94 10.34
N LYS A 11 -8.85 -18.22 9.04
CA LYS A 11 -9.83 -17.94 7.98
C LYS A 11 -10.64 -19.22 7.74
N TYR A 12 -11.96 -19.15 7.83
CA TYR A 12 -12.87 -20.27 7.57
C TYR A 12 -13.47 -20.12 6.17
N ASN A 13 -13.32 -21.13 5.33
CA ASN A 13 -13.95 -21.16 4.01
C ASN A 13 -15.21 -22.03 4.08
N TYR A 14 -16.38 -21.42 4.01
CA TYR A 14 -17.65 -22.15 3.97
C TYR A 14 -18.04 -22.43 2.52
N LYS A 15 -18.17 -23.71 2.18
CA LYS A 15 -18.68 -24.18 0.89
C LYS A 15 -19.94 -25.02 1.12
N PRO A 16 -21.14 -24.51 0.80
CA PRO A 16 -22.37 -25.32 0.79
C PRO A 16 -22.31 -26.47 -0.22
N ARG A 17 -23.02 -27.57 0.06
CA ARG A 17 -22.98 -28.82 -0.74
C ARG A 17 -23.54 -28.72 -2.16
N HIS A 18 -24.50 -27.83 -2.41
CA HIS A 18 -25.26 -27.76 -3.68
C HIS A 18 -25.14 -26.41 -4.38
N PHE A 19 -24.17 -25.59 -3.99
CA PHE A 19 -24.05 -24.24 -4.52
C PHE A 19 -22.65 -24.05 -5.09
N GLU A 20 -22.60 -24.04 -6.42
CA GLU A 20 -21.45 -23.60 -7.21
C GLU A 20 -21.57 -22.10 -7.46
N TYR A 21 -20.46 -21.39 -7.23
CA TYR A 21 -20.34 -19.97 -7.45
C TYR A 21 -19.08 -19.71 -8.25
N ASP A 22 -19.26 -19.14 -9.44
CA ASP A 22 -18.18 -18.91 -10.42
C ASP A 22 -17.60 -17.49 -10.34
N GLY A 23 -17.97 -16.69 -9.33
CA GLY A 23 -17.42 -15.35 -9.11
C GLY A 23 -16.15 -15.33 -8.23
N GLU A 24 -15.50 -14.17 -8.15
CA GLU A 24 -14.38 -13.96 -7.24
C GLU A 24 -14.85 -13.88 -5.77
N GLY A 25 -14.71 -14.98 -5.02
CA GLY A 25 -14.94 -15.03 -3.57
C GLY A 25 -16.09 -15.95 -3.15
N SER A 26 -16.34 -16.09 -1.84
CA SER A 26 -17.53 -16.80 -1.35
C SER A 26 -18.56 -15.80 -0.82
N PRO A 27 -19.86 -15.90 -1.18
CA PRO A 27 -20.90 -15.01 -0.66
C PRO A 27 -21.13 -15.19 0.85
N PHE A 28 -20.60 -16.27 1.42
CA PHE A 28 -20.61 -16.57 2.85
C PHE A 28 -19.34 -16.10 3.58
N SER A 29 -18.42 -15.43 2.87
CA SER A 29 -17.22 -14.88 3.51
C SER A 29 -17.60 -13.76 4.48
N ILE A 30 -17.18 -13.91 5.74
CA ILE A 30 -17.32 -12.87 6.76
C ILE A 30 -16.21 -11.86 6.52
N GLY A 31 -16.47 -10.92 5.61
CA GLY A 31 -15.60 -9.78 5.33
C GLY A 31 -16.27 -8.46 5.73
N HIS A 32 -15.47 -7.44 6.04
CA HIS A 32 -16.01 -6.11 6.24
C HIS A 32 -16.39 -5.50 4.87
N LYS A 33 -17.50 -4.75 4.78
CA LYS A 33 -17.99 -4.17 3.50
C LYS A 33 -16.93 -3.35 2.74
N PHE A 34 -15.98 -2.80 3.48
CA PHE A 34 -14.91 -1.96 2.95
C PHE A 34 -13.57 -2.70 2.71
N ASP A 35 -13.48 -4.01 3.00
CA ASP A 35 -12.25 -4.77 2.78
C ASP A 35 -11.87 -4.85 1.30
N GLN A 36 -12.86 -4.90 0.40
CA GLN A 36 -12.65 -4.87 -1.04
C GLN A 36 -12.06 -3.56 -1.58
N TYR A 37 -12.20 -2.45 -0.84
CA TYR A 37 -11.69 -1.13 -1.24
C TYR A 37 -10.38 -0.77 -0.53
N ARG A 38 -9.87 -1.65 0.33
CA ARG A 38 -8.65 -1.43 1.11
C ARG A 38 -7.44 -1.97 0.34
N THR A 39 -6.72 -1.10 -0.35
CA THR A 39 -5.45 -1.44 -1.01
C THR A 39 -4.25 -1.40 -0.05
N THR A 40 -4.37 -0.66 1.05
CA THR A 40 -3.27 -0.34 1.98
C THR A 40 -3.19 -1.23 3.22
N VAL A 41 -4.28 -1.89 3.61
CA VAL A 41 -4.33 -2.76 4.79
C VAL A 41 -4.66 -4.19 4.37
N GLY A 42 -3.69 -5.09 4.57
CA GLY A 42 -3.79 -6.47 4.11
C GLY A 42 -2.53 -7.27 4.49
N GLU A 43 -2.53 -8.54 4.09
CA GLU A 43 -1.42 -9.48 4.35
C GLU A 43 -0.09 -8.89 3.90
N ASN A 44 0.96 -9.01 4.72
CA ASN A 44 2.22 -8.28 4.56
C ASN A 44 2.86 -8.53 3.19
N THR A 45 2.54 -7.67 2.23
CA THR A 45 3.12 -7.67 0.90
C THR A 45 4.57 -7.23 1.03
N GLY A 46 5.51 -8.03 0.52
CA GLY A 46 6.94 -7.71 0.57
C GLY A 46 7.24 -6.35 -0.05
N ILE A 47 8.47 -5.84 0.15
CA ILE A 47 8.90 -4.50 -0.28
C ILE A 47 8.53 -4.23 -1.76
N LYS A 48 8.81 -5.19 -2.66
CA LYS A 48 8.45 -5.11 -4.08
C LYS A 48 6.96 -4.87 -4.33
N ALA A 49 6.11 -5.55 -3.59
CA ALA A 49 4.67 -5.43 -3.76
C ALA A 49 4.15 -4.10 -3.20
N LYS A 50 4.74 -3.59 -2.11
CA LYS A 50 4.46 -2.22 -1.62
C LYS A 50 4.80 -1.16 -2.66
N PHE A 51 5.97 -1.26 -3.31
CA PHE A 51 6.34 -0.35 -4.40
C PHE A 51 5.37 -0.41 -5.57
N ARG A 52 4.99 -1.61 -6.00
CA ARG A 52 4.03 -1.79 -7.11
C ARG A 52 2.66 -1.18 -6.78
N THR A 53 2.12 -1.42 -5.58
CA THR A 53 0.84 -0.85 -5.15
C THR A 53 0.91 0.68 -5.08
N ALA A 54 1.96 1.24 -4.46
CA ALA A 54 2.13 2.69 -4.38
C ALA A 54 2.23 3.34 -5.77
N TRP A 55 2.87 2.68 -6.74
CA TRP A 55 2.94 3.17 -8.13
C TRP A 55 1.58 3.16 -8.83
N VAL A 56 0.76 2.14 -8.60
CA VAL A 56 -0.61 2.06 -9.12
C VAL A 56 -1.48 3.15 -8.49
N ASP A 57 -1.41 3.31 -7.16
CA ASP A 57 -2.16 4.32 -6.42
C ASP A 57 -1.80 5.74 -6.88
N LEU A 58 -0.51 6.02 -7.11
CA LEU A 58 -0.04 7.31 -7.63
C LEU A 58 -0.61 7.64 -9.02
N ARG A 59 -0.80 6.63 -9.88
CA ARG A 59 -1.39 6.80 -11.22
C ARG A 59 -2.91 6.93 -11.17
N GLN A 60 -3.56 6.30 -10.19
CA GLN A 60 -5.01 6.30 -10.04
C GLN A 60 -5.53 7.56 -9.35
N SER A 61 -4.71 8.24 -8.52
CA SER A 61 -5.10 9.50 -7.88
C SER A 61 -5.24 10.64 -8.89
N SER A 62 -6.49 10.89 -9.32
CA SER A 62 -6.87 11.89 -10.34
C SER A 62 -6.76 13.35 -9.86
N ASP A 63 -6.56 13.60 -8.57
CA ASP A 63 -6.58 14.95 -8.03
C ASP A 63 -5.23 15.67 -8.17
N ARG A 64 -5.16 16.63 -9.11
CA ARG A 64 -3.98 17.48 -9.34
C ARG A 64 -3.48 18.16 -8.07
N LYS A 65 -4.39 18.59 -7.19
CA LYS A 65 -4.05 19.22 -5.89
C LYS A 65 -3.35 18.25 -4.95
N THR A 66 -3.76 16.99 -4.94
CA THR A 66 -3.15 15.95 -4.10
C THR A 66 -1.74 15.62 -4.60
N ASN A 67 -1.55 15.51 -5.91
CA ASN A 67 -0.23 15.24 -6.50
C ASN A 67 0.77 16.38 -6.21
N LEU A 68 0.33 17.64 -6.29
CA LEU A 68 1.17 18.80 -5.92
C LEU A 68 1.60 18.78 -4.45
N ARG A 69 0.66 18.49 -3.54
CA ARG A 69 0.98 18.37 -2.11
C ARG A 69 1.95 17.22 -1.83
N LEU A 70 1.73 16.08 -2.48
CA LEU A 70 2.60 14.90 -2.35
C LEU A 70 4.02 15.23 -2.83
N LEU A 71 4.17 15.89 -3.98
CA LEU A 71 5.47 16.33 -4.50
C LEU A 71 6.14 17.32 -3.54
N ALA A 72 5.39 18.30 -3.02
CA ALA A 72 5.90 19.25 -2.03
C ALA A 72 6.42 18.55 -0.76
N ILE A 73 5.70 17.55 -0.25
CA ILE A 73 6.12 16.75 0.91
C ILE A 73 7.42 15.98 0.60
N ILE A 74 7.51 15.33 -0.57
CA ILE A 74 8.73 14.61 -0.98
C ILE A 74 9.92 15.57 -1.07
N ALA A 75 9.74 16.73 -1.69
CA ALA A 75 10.80 17.72 -1.84
C ALA A 75 11.33 18.21 -0.48
N ILE A 76 10.44 18.50 0.48
CA ILE A 76 10.82 18.92 1.83
C ILE A 76 11.57 17.79 2.56
N LEU A 77 11.09 16.56 2.49
CA LEU A 77 11.75 15.40 3.13
C LEU A 77 13.14 15.16 2.56
N VAL A 78 13.31 15.29 1.24
CA VAL A 78 14.63 15.19 0.58
C VAL A 78 15.54 16.33 1.03
N LEU A 79 15.04 17.56 1.10
CA LEU A 79 15.84 18.70 1.55
C LEU A 79 16.35 18.51 2.98
N ILE A 80 15.47 18.09 3.90
CA ILE A 80 15.84 17.79 5.29
C ILE A 80 16.89 16.67 5.33
N PHE A 81 16.69 15.60 4.54
CA PHE A 81 17.66 14.51 4.48
C PHE A 81 19.03 14.99 3.99
N LEU A 82 19.08 15.77 2.91
CA LEU A 82 20.31 16.32 2.35
C LEU A 82 21.01 17.27 3.34
N PHE A 83 20.25 18.03 4.11
CA PHE A 83 20.77 18.89 5.17
C PHE A 83 21.42 18.08 6.31
N ILE A 84 20.82 16.97 6.75
CA ILE A 84 21.37 16.14 7.83
C ILE A 84 22.74 15.54 7.49
N ILE A 85 22.97 15.24 6.21
CA ILE A 85 24.23 14.63 5.73
C ILE A 85 25.23 15.65 5.21
N ASP A 86 24.96 16.95 5.35
CA ASP A 86 25.75 18.05 4.78
C ASP A 86 26.06 17.85 3.29
N PHE A 87 25.06 17.41 2.51
CA PHE A 87 25.27 17.10 1.09
C PHE A 87 25.53 18.38 0.27
N ASP A 88 26.63 18.39 -0.48
CA ASP A 88 26.98 19.50 -1.34
C ASP A 88 26.16 19.49 -2.65
N LEU A 89 25.24 20.45 -2.77
CA LEU A 89 24.42 20.65 -3.96
C LEU A 89 25.16 21.31 -5.12
N SER A 90 26.33 21.92 -4.88
CA SER A 90 27.11 22.61 -5.91
C SER A 90 27.70 21.65 -6.95
N ILE A 91 27.79 20.35 -6.63
CA ILE A 91 28.23 19.28 -7.53
C ILE A 91 27.43 19.18 -8.83
N PHE A 92 26.20 19.72 -8.88
CA PHE A 92 25.34 19.67 -10.06
C PHE A 92 25.50 20.90 -10.99
N TYR A 93 26.22 21.93 -10.57
CA TYR A 93 26.43 23.16 -11.36
C TYR A 93 27.84 23.28 -11.92
N ALA A 94 28.73 22.35 -11.59
CA ALA A 94 30.05 22.16 -12.20
C ALA A 94 29.95 21.32 -13.48
#